data_AF-A0A2A2VCG5-F1
#
_entry.id   AF-A0A2A2VCG5-F1
#
_cell.length_a   1.000
_cell.length_b   1.000
_cell.length_c   1.000
_cell.angle_alpha   90.00
_cell.angle_beta   90.00
_cell.angle_gamma   90.00
#
_symmetry.space_group_name_H-M   'P 1'
#
loop_
_entity.id
_entity.type
_entity.pdbx_description
1 polymer ?
#
loop_
_entity_poly.entity_id
_entity_poly.type
_entity_poly.pdbx_seq_one_letter_code
_entity_poly.pdbx_strand_id
1 'polypeptide(L)'
;MKIWAYTDTSKNVGDPQHLKLFATSDAAQSWFKQNDPEGVAFAYEIILGPGYVAKTLLVLAVLLLGLADLFTTNIILTTGGGESNPFMHIAQTWLGPWWLMPKLALTYFMMWLLWRSNNPYNIALVVAFCSTPVLNNLLIITTNSP
;
A
#
# COMPACT_ATOMS: atom_id res chain seq x y z
N MET A 1 17.17 -2.53 -8.72
CA MET A 1 18.26 -2.14 -7.79
C MET A 1 19.04 -3.39 -7.45
N LYS A 2 20.36 -3.35 -7.29
CA LYS A 2 21.16 -4.55 -6.97
C LYS A 2 21.82 -4.36 -5.61
N ILE A 3 21.77 -5.39 -4.76
CA ILE A 3 22.56 -5.47 -3.53
C ILE A 3 23.58 -6.58 -3.73
N TRP A 4 24.79 -6.36 -3.26
CA TRP A 4 25.87 -7.33 -3.33
C TRP A 4 26.03 -7.98 -1.96
N ALA A 5 25.87 -9.30 -1.89
CA ALA A 5 25.97 -10.06 -0.65
C ALA A 5 27.25 -10.91 -0.64
N TYR A 6 28.02 -10.79 0.44
CA TYR A 6 29.18 -11.63 0.72
C TYR A 6 28.93 -12.40 2.01
N THR A 7 29.28 -13.67 2.01
CA THR A 7 29.12 -14.56 3.17
C THR A 7 30.47 -15.13 3.55
N ASP A 8 30.88 -14.93 4.80
CA ASP A 8 32.09 -15.53 5.36
C ASP A 8 31.73 -16.92 5.93
N THR A 9 32.12 -17.97 5.19
CA THR A 9 31.86 -19.36 5.57
C THR A 9 32.73 -19.85 6.72
N SER A 10 33.75 -19.10 7.12
CA SER A 10 34.53 -19.38 8.33
C SER A 10 33.79 -19.00 9.62
N LYS A 11 32.72 -18.20 9.51
CA LYS A 11 31.90 -17.75 10.64
C LYS A 11 30.60 -18.56 10.75
N ASN A 12 30.13 -18.73 11.97
CA ASN A 12 28.85 -19.39 12.23
C ASN A 12 27.67 -18.50 11.82
N VAL A 13 26.58 -19.14 11.40
CA VAL A 13 25.30 -18.48 11.13
C VAL A 13 24.82 -17.76 12.39
N GLY A 14 24.60 -16.45 12.30
CA GLY A 14 24.23 -15.59 13.43
C GLY A 14 25.34 -14.66 13.93
N ASP A 15 26.59 -14.86 13.47
CA ASP A 15 27.67 -13.90 13.71
C ASP A 15 27.41 -12.61 12.89
N PRO A 16 27.51 -11.40 13.49
CA PRO A 16 27.38 -10.14 12.76
C PRO A 16 28.33 -9.98 11.56
N GLN A 17 29.44 -10.71 11.54
CA GLN A 17 30.43 -10.70 10.46
C GLN A 17 30.18 -11.79 9.41
N HIS A 18 29.23 -12.70 9.63
CA HIS A 18 28.93 -13.79 8.69
C HIS A 18 28.36 -13.29 7.36
N LEU A 19 27.62 -12.18 7.36
CA LEU A 19 27.01 -11.60 6.16
C LEU A 19 27.34 -10.12 6.02
N LYS A 20 27.87 -9.71 4.87
CA LYS A 20 28.01 -8.29 4.48
C LYS A 20 27.22 -7.97 3.24
N LEU A 21 26.58 -6.80 3.29
CA LEU A 21 25.81 -6.24 2.18
C LEU A 21 26.47 -4.97 1.68
N PHE A 22 26.62 -4.84 0.37
CA PHE A 22 27.16 -3.65 -0.30
C PHE A 22 26.15 -3.11 -1.30
N ALA A 23 26.08 -1.78 -1.38
CA ALA A 23 25.19 -1.10 -2.34
C ALA A 23 25.69 -1.18 -3.79
N THR A 24 27.00 -1.33 -4.00
CA THR A 24 27.64 -1.36 -5.32
C THR A 24 28.73 -2.43 -5.40
N SER A 25 29.06 -2.88 -6.62
CA SER A 25 30.16 -3.81 -6.88
C SER A 25 31.50 -3.24 -6.42
N ASP A 26 31.71 -1.95 -6.65
CA ASP A 26 32.99 -1.29 -6.42
C ASP A 26 33.27 -1.14 -4.93
N ALA A 27 32.22 -0.92 -4.13
CA ALA A 27 32.31 -0.93 -2.67
C ALA A 27 32.69 -2.33 -2.15
N ALA A 28 32.11 -3.39 -2.72
CA ALA A 28 32.46 -4.77 -2.37
C ALA A 28 33.92 -5.07 -2.73
N GLN A 29 34.36 -4.76 -3.96
CA GLN A 29 35.74 -4.99 -4.40
C GLN A 29 36.77 -4.21 -3.58
N SER A 30 36.48 -2.95 -3.25
CA SER A 30 37.37 -2.12 -2.42
C SER A 30 37.52 -2.69 -1.01
N TRP A 31 36.44 -3.26 -0.47
CA TRP A 31 36.48 -3.94 0.83
C TRP A 31 37.27 -5.25 0.77
N PHE A 32 37.08 -6.07 -0.27
CA PHE A 32 37.79 -7.33 -0.47
C PHE A 32 39.31 -7.15 -0.51
N LYS A 33 39.80 -6.15 -1.24
CA LYS A 33 41.24 -5.84 -1.32
C LYS A 33 41.94 -5.71 0.05
N GLN A 34 41.21 -5.29 1.08
CA GLN A 34 41.76 -5.03 2.41
C GLN A 34 41.44 -6.13 3.43
N ASN A 35 40.35 -6.89 3.24
CA ASN A 35 39.81 -7.76 4.29
C ASN A 35 39.76 -9.22 3.88
N ASP A 36 39.44 -9.51 2.61
CA ASP A 36 39.39 -10.86 2.07
C ASP A 36 39.65 -10.79 0.56
N PRO A 37 40.93 -10.89 0.14
CA PRO A 37 41.33 -10.75 -1.27
C PRO A 37 40.74 -11.82 -2.18
N GLU A 38 40.34 -12.97 -1.63
CA GLU A 38 39.73 -14.08 -2.37
C GLU A 38 38.19 -14.07 -2.26
N GLY A 39 37.63 -13.14 -1.47
CA GLY A 39 36.20 -12.99 -1.24
C GLY A 39 35.42 -12.65 -2.51
N VAL A 40 34.25 -13.29 -2.66
CA VAL A 40 33.34 -13.07 -3.79
C VAL A 40 31.99 -12.58 -3.29
N ALA A 41 31.51 -11.45 -3.82
CA ALA A 41 30.14 -10.98 -3.58
C ALA A 41 29.23 -11.40 -4.73
N PHE A 42 28.04 -11.88 -4.38
CA PHE A 42 26.99 -12.23 -5.34
C PHE A 42 26.02 -11.06 -5.50
N ALA A 43 25.72 -10.69 -6.74
CA ALA A 43 24.70 -9.69 -7.02
C ALA A 43 23.31 -10.30 -6.83
N TYR A 44 22.57 -9.78 -5.85
CA TYR A 44 21.15 -10.03 -5.69
C TYR A 44 20.37 -8.89 -6.35
N GLU A 45 19.62 -9.21 -7.39
CA GLU A 45 18.76 -8.23 -8.03
C GLU A 45 17.49 -8.05 -7.21
N ILE A 46 17.37 -6.88 -6.58
CA ILE A 46 16.09 -6.43 -6.06
C ILE A 46 15.27 -6.00 -7.27
N ILE A 47 14.53 -6.96 -7.79
CA ILE A 47 13.44 -6.70 -8.70
C ILE A 47 12.32 -6.15 -7.80
N LEU A 48 11.94 -4.89 -8.00
CA LEU A 48 10.61 -4.43 -7.60
C LEU A 48 9.63 -5.20 -8.49
N GLY A 49 9.33 -6.43 -8.10
CA GLY A 49 8.70 -7.42 -8.97
C GLY A 49 7.36 -6.92 -9.50
N PRO A 50 6.83 -7.51 -10.58
CA PRO A 50 5.49 -7.22 -11.08
C PRO A 50 4.42 -7.24 -9.97
N GLY A 51 4.58 -8.14 -8.98
CA GLY A 51 3.71 -8.19 -7.80
C GLY A 51 3.77 -6.97 -6.89
N TYR A 52 4.95 -6.34 -6.74
CA TYR A 52 5.10 -5.14 -5.91
C TYR A 52 4.49 -3.91 -6.62
N VAL A 53 4.67 -3.81 -7.94
CA VAL A 53 4.02 -2.77 -8.76
C VAL A 53 2.50 -2.95 -8.71
N ALA A 54 1.99 -4.16 -8.94
CA ALA A 54 0.56 -4.45 -8.86
C ALA A 54 -0.01 -4.11 -7.48
N LYS A 55 0.68 -4.51 -6.40
CA LYS A 55 0.30 -4.14 -5.03
C LYS A 55 0.24 -2.62 -4.83
N THR A 56 1.26 -1.90 -5.30
CA THR A 56 1.31 -0.44 -5.18
C THR A 56 0.14 0.21 -5.91
N LEU A 57 -0.13 -0.21 -7.15
CA LEU A 57 -1.26 0.29 -7.93
C LEU A 57 -2.62 -0.01 -7.28
N LEU A 58 -2.79 -1.21 -6.72
CA LEU A 58 -4.03 -1.58 -6.03
C LEU A 58 -4.24 -0.78 -4.75
N VAL A 59 -3.18 -0.54 -3.96
CA VAL A 59 -3.28 0.30 -2.76
C VAL A 59 -3.56 1.77 -3.12
N LEU A 60 -2.97 2.28 -4.20
CA LEU A 60 -3.31 3.60 -4.73
C LEU A 60 -4.76 3.67 -5.23
N ALA A 61 -5.27 2.60 -5.84
CA ALA A 61 -6.67 2.53 -6.24
C ALA A 61 -7.61 2.62 -5.02
N VAL A 62 -7.26 2.03 -3.87
CA VAL A 62 -8.04 2.19 -2.62
C VAL A 62 -8.09 3.65 -2.18
N LEU A 63 -6.97 4.38 -2.26
CA LEU A 63 -6.95 5.80 -1.94
C LEU A 63 -7.88 6.59 -2.87
N LEU A 64 -7.79 6.35 -4.18
CA LEU A 64 -8.65 7.01 -5.17
C LEU A 64 -10.13 6.69 -4.95
N LEU A 65 -10.47 5.43 -4.66
CA LEU A 65 -11.84 5.02 -4.35
C LEU A 65 -12.34 5.63 -3.04
N GLY A 66 -11.51 5.72 -2.00
CA GLY A 66 -11.87 6.37 -0.74
C GLY A 66 -12.14 7.86 -0.92
N LEU A 67 -11.32 8.55 -1.72
CA LEU A 67 -11.55 9.95 -2.07
C LEU A 67 -12.81 10.13 -2.93
N ALA A 68 -13.06 9.23 -3.88
CA ALA A 68 -14.27 9.23 -4.69
C ALA A 68 -15.52 8.98 -3.83
N ASP A 69 -15.47 8.07 -2.85
CA ASP A 69 -16.57 7.83 -1.92
C ASP A 69 -16.88 9.09 -1.10
N LEU A 70 -15.85 9.73 -0.52
CA LEU A 70 -15.99 10.99 0.22
C LEU A 70 -16.66 12.08 -0.64
N PHE A 71 -16.18 12.26 -1.87
CA PHE A 71 -16.68 13.29 -2.79
C PHE A 71 -18.12 13.02 -3.23
N THR A 72 -18.40 11.79 -3.68
CA THR A 72 -19.74 11.40 -4.14
C THR A 72 -20.76 11.44 -3.01
N THR A 73 -20.36 11.07 -1.80
CA THR A 73 -21.18 11.23 -0.59
C THR A 73 -21.51 12.70 -0.34
N ASN A 74 -20.50 13.58 -0.38
CA ASN A 74 -20.70 15.00 -0.14
C ASN A 74 -21.68 15.61 -1.16
N ILE A 75 -21.60 15.19 -2.44
CA ILE A 75 -22.58 15.59 -3.46
C ILE A 75 -24.00 15.18 -3.07
N ILE A 76 -24.21 13.89 -2.75
CA ILE A 76 -25.54 13.36 -2.39
C ILE A 76 -26.14 14.13 -1.20
N LEU A 77 -25.33 14.45 -0.20
CA LEU A 77 -25.78 15.21 0.97
C LEU A 77 -26.14 16.65 0.61
N THR A 78 -25.34 17.32 -0.25
CA THR A 78 -25.62 18.69 -0.67
C THR A 78 -26.86 18.81 -1.56
N THR A 79 -27.23 17.76 -2.29
CA THR A 79 -28.44 17.74 -3.12
C THR A 79 -29.71 17.35 -2.35
N GLY A 80 -29.61 17.16 -1.02
CA GLY A 80 -30.72 16.77 -0.16
C GLY A 80 -31.08 15.28 -0.23
N GLY A 81 -30.22 14.46 -0.84
CA GLY A 81 -30.34 13.01 -0.85
C GLY A 81 -30.02 12.38 0.51
N GLY A 82 -30.68 11.27 0.81
CA GLY A 82 -30.37 10.43 1.97
C GLY A 82 -29.24 9.45 1.65
N GLU A 83 -28.28 9.30 2.56
CA GLU A 83 -27.19 8.35 2.40
C GLU A 83 -27.64 6.95 2.87
N SER A 84 -27.63 5.95 1.98
CA SER A 84 -28.06 4.59 2.31
C SER A 84 -27.16 3.86 3.33
N ASN A 85 -26.03 4.45 3.71
CA ASN A 85 -25.08 3.84 4.64
C ASN A 85 -25.46 4.16 6.10
N PRO A 86 -25.94 3.18 6.89
CA PRO A 86 -26.36 3.41 8.28
C PRO A 86 -25.21 3.87 9.19
N PHE A 87 -23.97 3.49 8.90
CA PHE A 87 -22.81 3.98 9.66
C PHE A 87 -22.58 5.47 9.49
N MET A 88 -22.96 6.01 8.34
CA MET A 88 -22.80 7.42 8.04
C MET A 88 -23.82 8.31 8.73
N HIS A 89 -25.06 7.84 8.84
CA HIS A 89 -26.05 8.47 9.71
C HIS A 89 -25.56 8.57 11.17
N ILE A 90 -24.91 7.52 11.67
CA ILE A 90 -24.32 7.51 13.01
C ILE A 90 -23.14 8.49 13.09
N ALA A 91 -22.23 8.48 12.11
CA ALA A 91 -21.09 9.39 12.08
C ALA A 91 -21.52 10.87 12.01
N GLN A 92 -22.53 11.20 11.21
CA GLN A 92 -23.07 12.55 11.09
C GLN A 92 -23.74 13.02 12.38
N THR A 93 -24.49 12.15 13.05
CA THR A 93 -25.15 12.50 14.32
C THR A 93 -24.16 12.71 15.46
N TRP A 94 -23.04 11.98 15.48
CA TRP A 94 -22.05 12.06 16.55
C TRP A 94 -20.95 13.10 16.31
N LEU A 95 -20.50 13.26 15.07
CA LEU A 95 -19.33 14.09 14.71
C LEU A 95 -19.71 15.37 13.97
N GLY A 96 -20.98 15.52 13.57
CA GLY A 96 -21.47 16.69 12.86
C GLY A 96 -20.64 16.97 11.59
N PRO A 97 -20.09 18.19 11.41
CA PRO A 97 -19.27 18.55 10.24
C PRO A 97 -18.01 17.68 10.05
N TRP A 98 -17.55 17.01 11.10
CA TRP A 98 -16.34 16.16 11.07
C TRP A 98 -16.61 14.72 10.59
N TRP A 99 -17.80 14.42 10.06
CA TRP A 99 -18.18 13.09 9.57
C TRP A 99 -17.24 12.51 8.51
N LEU A 100 -16.51 13.36 7.78
CA LEU A 100 -15.52 12.95 6.77
C LEU A 100 -14.32 12.22 7.40
N MET A 101 -13.98 12.53 8.66
CA MET A 101 -12.81 11.99 9.35
C MET A 101 -12.86 10.46 9.50
N PRO A 102 -13.95 9.83 9.99
CA PRO A 102 -14.09 8.38 10.03
C PRO A 102 -13.87 7.68 8.70
N LYS A 103 -14.43 8.19 7.60
CA LYS A 103 -14.29 7.59 6.27
C LYS A 103 -12.83 7.64 5.81
N LEU A 104 -12.19 8.80 5.96
CA LEU A 104 -10.78 8.97 5.63
C LEU A 104 -9.87 8.08 6.50
N ALA A 105 -10.15 7.99 7.81
CA ALA A 105 -9.43 7.12 8.73
C ALA A 105 -9.57 5.65 8.34
N LEU A 106 -10.77 5.21 7.93
CA LEU A 106 -11.00 3.86 7.42
C LEU A 106 -10.19 3.60 6.15
N THR A 107 -10.16 4.55 5.20
CA THR A 107 -9.32 4.44 3.99
C THR A 107 -7.85 4.23 4.34
N TYR A 108 -7.28 5.07 5.22
CA TYR A 108 -5.89 4.92 5.64
C TYR A 108 -5.63 3.61 6.39
N PHE A 109 -6.55 3.20 7.26
CA PHE A 109 -6.45 1.93 7.97
C PHE A 109 -6.46 0.73 7.01
N MET A 110 -7.33 0.75 6.01
CA MET A 110 -7.36 -0.29 4.97
C MET A 110 -6.08 -0.31 4.14
N MET A 111 -5.59 0.86 3.71
CA MET A 111 -4.31 0.95 2.99
C MET A 111 -3.16 0.35 3.81
N TRP A 112 -3.10 0.62 5.10
CA TRP A 112 -2.10 0.05 6.01
C TRP A 112 -2.20 -1.48 6.11
N LEU A 113 -3.41 -2.03 6.26
CA LEU A 113 -3.63 -3.47 6.28
C LEU A 113 -3.24 -4.15 4.95
N LEU A 114 -3.64 -3.57 3.82
CA LEU A 114 -3.32 -4.07 2.49
C LEU A 114 -1.82 -3.99 2.21
N TRP A 115 -1.14 -2.97 2.72
CA TRP A 115 0.31 -2.86 2.63
C TRP A 115 1.04 -3.97 3.39
N ARG A 116 0.43 -4.55 4.43
CA ARG A 116 1.00 -5.73 5.13
C ARG A 116 0.74 -7.05 4.40
N SER A 117 -0.17 -7.08 3.42
CA SER A 117 -0.45 -8.28 2.62
C SER A 117 0.65 -8.53 1.60
N ASN A 118 1.04 -9.80 1.45
CA ASN A 118 1.97 -10.26 0.40
C ASN A 118 1.24 -10.84 -0.81
N ASN A 119 -0.08 -11.01 -0.75
CA ASN A 119 -0.86 -11.62 -1.82
C ASN A 119 -1.67 -10.55 -2.58
N PRO A 120 -1.31 -10.22 -3.84
CA PRO A 120 -2.01 -9.19 -4.63
C PRO A 120 -3.46 -9.56 -4.96
N TYR A 121 -3.81 -10.84 -5.03
CA TYR A 121 -5.19 -11.29 -5.28
C TYR A 121 -6.12 -10.87 -4.14
N ASN A 122 -5.70 -11.05 -2.89
CA ASN A 122 -6.46 -10.61 -1.72
C ASN A 122 -6.63 -9.09 -1.70
N ILE A 123 -5.60 -8.35 -2.14
CA ILE A 123 -5.69 -6.89 -2.26
C ILE A 123 -6.72 -6.50 -3.32
N ALA A 124 -6.73 -7.18 -4.47
CA ALA A 124 -7.70 -6.93 -5.53
C ALA A 124 -9.15 -7.20 -5.10
N LEU A 125 -9.40 -8.26 -4.32
CA LEU A 125 -10.74 -8.53 -3.77
C LEU A 125 -11.22 -7.38 -2.86
N VAL A 126 -10.34 -6.86 -2.00
CA VAL A 126 -10.68 -5.73 -1.14
C VAL A 126 -10.91 -4.45 -1.96
N VAL A 127 -10.09 -4.19 -2.97
CA VAL A 127 -10.28 -3.06 -3.90
C VAL A 127 -11.64 -3.16 -4.59
N ALA A 128 -12.04 -4.35 -5.06
CA ALA A 128 -13.34 -4.59 -5.68
C ALA A 128 -14.49 -4.36 -4.69
N PHE A 129 -14.31 -4.73 -3.42
CA PHE A 129 -15.30 -4.41 -2.39
C PHE A 129 -15.39 -2.89 -2.14
N CYS A 130 -14.26 -2.18 -2.13
CA CYS A 130 -14.20 -0.71 -1.95
C CYS A 130 -14.86 0.07 -3.08
N SER A 131 -15.03 -0.50 -4.27
CA SER A 131 -15.72 0.20 -5.37
C SER A 131 -17.23 0.21 -5.19
N THR A 132 -17.79 -0.70 -4.38
CA THR A 132 -19.25 -0.83 -4.21
C THR A 132 -19.93 0.44 -3.70
N PRO A 133 -19.42 1.19 -2.69
CA PRO A 133 -20.05 2.41 -2.22
C PRO A 133 -19.97 3.51 -3.28
N VAL A 134 -18.82 3.62 -3.96
CA VAL A 134 -18.59 4.60 -5.03
C VAL A 134 -19.56 4.37 -6.18
N LEU A 135 -19.68 3.12 -6.65
CA LEU A 135 -20.60 2.76 -7.74
C LEU A 135 -22.05 3.02 -7.36
N ASN A 136 -22.45 2.68 -6.13
CA ASN A 136 -23.79 2.96 -5.63
C ASN A 136 -24.07 4.48 -5.60
N ASN A 137 -23.13 5.28 -5.09
CA ASN A 137 -23.28 6.73 -5.04
C ASN A 137 -23.36 7.35 -6.44
N LEU A 138 -22.52 6.89 -7.38
CA LEU A 138 -22.57 7.34 -8.77
C LEU A 138 -23.91 7.02 -9.42
N LEU A 139 -24.45 5.82 -9.21
CA LEU A 139 -25.79 5.45 -9.70
C LEU A 139 -26.84 6.44 -9.18
N ILE A 140 -26.88 6.67 -7.87
CA ILE A 140 -27.81 7.62 -7.22
C ILE A 140 -27.68 9.02 -7.83
N ILE A 141 -26.46 9.51 -8.03
CA ILE A 141 -26.21 10.83 -8.62
C ILE A 141 -26.77 10.88 -10.04
N THR A 142 -26.48 9.88 -10.87
CA THR A 142 -26.93 9.85 -12.27
C THR A 142 -28.44 9.70 -12.40
N THR A 143 -29.11 8.97 -11.50
CA THR A 143 -30.57 8.77 -11.54
C THR A 143 -31.36 9.96 -10.98
N ASN A 144 -30.75 10.76 -10.11
CA ASN A 144 -31.38 11.94 -9.49
C ASN A 144 -30.90 13.28 -10.11
N SER A 145 -30.09 13.23 -11.17
CA SER A 145 -29.75 14.42 -11.95
C SER A 145 -30.92 14.75 -12.89
N PRO A 146 -31.39 16.02 -12.95
CA PRO A 146 -32.49 16.44 -13.83
C PRO A 146 -32.16 16.33 -15.31
#